data_AF-A0A1F9RC26-F1
#
_entry.id   AF-A0A1F9RC26-F1
#
_cell.length_a   1.000
_cell.length_b   1.000
_cell.length_c   1.000
_cell.angle_alpha   90.00
_cell.angle_beta   90.00
_cell.angle_gamma   90.00
#
_symmetry.space_group_name_H-M   'P 1'
#
loop_
_entity.id
_entity.type
_entity.pdbx_description
1 polymer ?
#
loop_
_entity_poly.entity_id
_entity_poly.type
_entity_poly.pdbx_seq_one_letter_code
_entity_poly.pdbx_strand_id
1 'polypeptide(L)'
;MRNLLMTLIFLAALPCAAQQKRVKSEESLFLDLQKTGLGSLTEFEEKKKFLETVKLEKQKIQGKMLDNVYENAFEYYRQGNYEDAKDLATKILSIDPNYQDAQMLLEASNQLRGSLRPGMSEKIMIEDRFKSALSYYNEGRIVEAHRKMEEVVKLSPNNIKAKYWLAKMKDDLREYYSEKGAEAYKDRDLKGALDHFYNALLIRPRDAGTVEWITRVEDELRAQKANDKLKEALEFYAQGKLRSAYEGLQRALEIQPGDPKAGKLMAEVKLEIENGYLASGKKLYGARKYIAAIGEWDKAKPYTANMSYLNKLISRAREQMKLEADEKKRRAAEAARRAQAEEEARAREEAERKKAEEEARRKGVSVEDVVKKPQGVSEENRLASQQHYLEGLKYFQNSNYEKARDEWTIARQLDPGNADAGAGLKRIEQILSGGQ
;
A
#
# COMPACT_ATOMS: atom_id res chain seq x y z
N MET A 1 44.83 62.74 -54.44
CA MET A 1 45.92 62.05 -55.17
C MET A 1 45.91 60.57 -54.82
N ARG A 2 46.33 59.77 -55.79
CA ARG A 2 46.20 58.31 -55.96
C ARG A 2 46.95 57.44 -54.94
N ASN A 3 46.41 56.21 -54.82
CA ASN A 3 47.05 54.89 -54.66
C ASN A 3 47.52 54.46 -53.25
N LEU A 4 46.92 53.42 -52.64
CA LEU A 4 47.01 51.96 -52.90
C LEU A 4 48.23 51.30 -52.23
N LEU A 5 47.99 50.51 -51.18
CA LEU A 5 48.54 49.14 -51.08
C LEU A 5 47.84 48.33 -49.99
N MET A 6 47.24 47.22 -50.43
CA MET A 6 46.75 46.10 -49.64
C MET A 6 47.88 45.40 -48.90
N THR A 7 47.59 44.89 -47.71
CA THR A 7 48.06 43.57 -47.26
C THR A 7 46.99 42.88 -46.40
N LEU A 8 46.43 41.82 -46.96
CA LEU A 8 45.62 40.80 -46.31
C LEU A 8 46.53 39.89 -45.48
N ILE A 9 46.24 39.73 -44.20
CA ILE A 9 46.66 38.55 -43.41
C ILE A 9 45.41 37.96 -42.77
N PHE A 10 44.99 36.84 -43.32
CA PHE A 10 44.11 35.86 -42.70
C PHE A 10 44.87 35.19 -41.54
N LEU A 11 44.29 35.08 -40.34
CA LEU A 11 44.33 33.85 -39.54
C LEU A 11 43.43 33.91 -38.30
N ALA A 12 42.67 32.82 -38.12
CA ALA A 12 42.04 32.32 -36.89
C ALA A 12 40.85 33.09 -36.27
N ALA A 13 39.67 32.83 -36.83
CA ALA A 13 38.43 32.87 -36.06
C ALA A 13 38.43 31.71 -35.04
N LEU A 14 38.61 32.01 -33.77
CA LEU A 14 38.20 31.14 -32.67
C LEU A 14 36.72 31.41 -32.37
N PRO A 15 35.80 30.44 -32.49
CA PRO A 15 34.48 30.60 -31.91
C PRO A 15 34.65 30.54 -30.39
N CYS A 16 34.54 31.69 -29.73
CA CYS A 16 34.34 31.75 -28.29
C CYS A 16 32.96 31.11 -28.01
N ALA A 17 32.96 29.81 -27.73
CA ALA A 17 31.82 29.11 -27.20
C ALA A 17 31.55 29.67 -25.80
N ALA A 18 30.74 30.73 -25.73
CA ALA A 18 30.06 31.12 -24.51
C ALA A 18 29.23 29.90 -24.08
N GLN A 19 29.73 29.15 -23.09
CA GLN A 19 28.92 28.21 -22.33
C GLN A 19 27.87 29.02 -21.57
N GLN A 20 26.80 29.39 -22.27
CA GLN A 20 25.50 29.60 -21.64
C GLN A 20 25.20 28.33 -20.86
N LYS A 21 25.27 28.40 -19.54
CA LYS A 21 24.62 27.41 -18.67
C LYS A 21 23.17 27.37 -19.11
N ARG A 22 22.82 26.37 -19.93
CA ARG A 22 21.44 26.10 -20.31
C ARG A 22 20.67 25.95 -19.01
N VAL A 23 19.68 26.81 -18.82
CA VAL A 23 18.66 26.64 -17.79
C VAL A 23 18.12 25.23 -18.00
N LYS A 24 18.28 24.38 -16.98
CA LYS A 24 17.79 23.00 -16.99
C LYS A 24 16.31 23.05 -17.38
N SER A 25 15.95 22.45 -18.51
CA SER A 25 14.55 22.36 -18.96
C SER A 25 13.73 21.59 -17.92
N GLU A 26 12.43 21.86 -17.84
CA GLU A 26 11.48 21.21 -16.92
C GLU A 26 11.61 19.68 -16.94
N GLU A 27 11.86 19.10 -18.13
CA GLU A 27 12.10 17.67 -18.35
C GLU A 27 13.38 17.14 -17.66
N SER A 28 14.44 17.95 -17.59
CA SER A 28 15.70 17.55 -16.95
C SER A 28 15.63 17.59 -15.42
N LEU A 29 14.78 18.47 -14.86
CA LEU A 29 14.44 18.47 -13.44
C LEU A 29 13.57 17.26 -13.08
N PHE A 30 12.65 16.88 -13.97
CA PHE A 30 11.79 15.70 -13.82
C PHE A 30 12.61 14.39 -13.74
N LEU A 31 13.66 14.27 -14.57
CA LEU A 31 14.51 13.08 -14.64
C LEU A 31 15.45 12.90 -13.43
N ASP A 32 15.92 14.00 -12.83
CA ASP A 32 16.78 13.97 -11.64
C ASP A 32 15.99 13.56 -10.38
N LEU A 33 14.71 13.93 -10.29
CA LEU A 33 13.83 13.61 -9.14
C LEU A 33 13.33 12.16 -9.15
N GLN A 34 13.10 11.56 -10.32
CA GLN A 34 12.73 10.14 -10.42
C GLN A 34 13.82 9.20 -9.86
N LYS A 35 15.09 9.65 -9.85
CA LYS A 35 16.22 8.92 -9.25
C LYS A 35 16.33 9.05 -7.73
N THR A 36 15.57 9.94 -7.10
CA THR A 36 15.63 10.19 -5.63
C THR A 36 14.74 9.27 -4.79
N GLY A 37 14.17 8.21 -5.38
CA GLY A 37 13.63 7.10 -4.59
C GLY A 37 12.32 7.37 -3.86
N LEU A 38 11.39 8.13 -4.45
CA LEU A 38 10.02 8.23 -3.95
C LEU A 38 9.11 7.26 -4.71
N GLY A 39 9.08 6.01 -4.27
CA GLY A 39 8.04 5.06 -4.67
C GLY A 39 6.75 5.30 -3.89
N SER A 40 5.63 5.45 -4.61
CA SER A 40 4.22 5.45 -4.15
C SER A 40 3.58 6.77 -3.68
N LEU A 41 3.83 7.89 -4.37
CA LEU A 41 2.94 9.05 -4.28
C LEU A 41 1.96 9.04 -5.46
N THR A 42 0.70 9.39 -5.21
CA THR A 42 -0.28 9.55 -6.29
C THR A 42 0.10 10.77 -7.14
N GLU A 43 -0.14 10.71 -8.45
CA GLU A 43 0.16 11.78 -9.42
C GLU A 43 -0.36 13.17 -8.99
N PHE A 44 -1.40 13.21 -8.15
CA PHE A 44 -1.97 14.41 -7.55
C PHE A 44 -1.11 15.01 -6.42
N GLU A 45 -0.56 14.19 -5.52
CA GLU A 45 0.31 14.65 -4.42
C GLU A 45 1.66 15.12 -4.93
N GLU A 46 2.18 14.50 -5.99
CA GLU A 46 3.41 14.92 -6.68
C GLU A 46 3.21 16.28 -7.37
N LYS A 47 2.08 16.48 -8.07
CA LYS A 47 1.74 17.77 -8.68
C LYS A 47 1.58 18.87 -7.63
N LYS A 48 0.95 18.58 -6.48
CA LYS A 48 0.81 19.54 -5.37
C LYS A 48 2.18 19.93 -4.80
N LYS A 49 3.05 18.96 -4.51
CA LYS A 49 4.43 19.21 -4.05
C LYS A 49 5.26 19.95 -5.09
N PHE A 50 5.09 19.66 -6.37
CA PHE A 50 5.77 20.38 -7.46
C PHE A 50 5.33 21.84 -7.52
N LEU A 51 4.02 22.12 -7.51
CA LEU A 51 3.49 23.48 -7.52
C LEU A 51 3.94 24.28 -6.29
N GLU A 52 4.01 23.63 -5.13
CA GLU A 52 4.55 24.22 -3.91
C GLU A 52 6.05 24.54 -4.04
N THR A 53 6.85 23.61 -4.58
CA THR A 53 8.27 23.82 -4.86
C THR A 53 8.50 24.97 -5.84
N VAL A 54 7.73 25.04 -6.93
CA VAL A 54 7.81 26.13 -7.93
C VAL A 54 7.41 27.46 -7.33
N LYS A 55 6.35 27.49 -6.50
CA LYS A 55 5.93 28.68 -5.77
C LYS A 55 7.03 29.16 -4.81
N LEU A 56 7.66 28.24 -4.08
CA LEU A 56 8.77 28.53 -3.16
C LEU A 56 10.00 29.06 -3.88
N GLU A 57 10.40 28.43 -4.99
CA GLU A 57 11.53 28.92 -5.79
C GLU A 57 11.23 30.27 -6.45
N LYS A 58 10.00 30.50 -6.92
CA LYS A 58 9.57 31.82 -7.41
C LYS A 58 9.66 32.88 -6.31
N GLN A 59 9.14 32.58 -5.11
CA GLN A 59 9.23 33.48 -3.95
C GLN A 59 10.69 33.76 -3.56
N LYS A 60 11.57 32.76 -3.63
CA LYS A 60 12.99 32.88 -3.32
C LYS A 60 13.75 33.72 -4.35
N ILE A 61 13.46 33.55 -5.64
CA ILE A 61 14.03 34.39 -6.71
C ILE A 61 13.54 35.83 -6.57
N GLN A 62 12.25 36.01 -6.29
CA GLN A 62 11.64 37.32 -6.04
C GLN A 62 12.26 37.99 -4.80
N GLY A 63 12.42 37.26 -3.70
CA GLY A 63 13.10 37.75 -2.49
C GLY A 63 14.52 38.23 -2.78
N LYS A 64 15.34 37.41 -3.44
CA LYS A 64 16.70 37.81 -3.84
C LYS A 64 16.73 39.04 -4.75
N MET A 65 15.77 39.16 -5.66
CA MET A 65 15.64 40.34 -6.51
C MET A 65 15.32 41.58 -5.66
N LEU A 66 14.36 41.47 -4.73
CA LEU A 66 14.00 42.55 -3.81
C LEU A 66 15.16 42.94 -2.89
N ASP A 67 15.94 41.98 -2.41
CA ASP A 67 17.14 42.24 -1.59
C ASP A 67 18.16 43.08 -2.35
N ASN A 68 18.44 42.76 -3.62
CA ASN A 68 19.33 43.58 -4.46
C ASN A 68 18.77 45.00 -4.69
N VAL A 69 17.46 45.14 -4.88
CA VAL A 69 16.82 46.46 -5.04
C VAL A 69 16.88 47.25 -3.73
N TYR A 70 16.72 46.57 -2.60
CA TYR A 70 16.85 47.14 -1.26
C TYR A 70 18.27 47.63 -0.99
N GLU A 71 19.30 46.85 -1.33
CA GLU A 71 20.70 47.27 -1.20
C GLU A 71 20.97 48.56 -1.97
N ASN A 72 20.45 48.68 -3.20
CA ASN A 72 20.56 49.91 -3.97
C ASN A 72 19.83 51.08 -3.30
N ALA A 73 18.61 50.87 -2.80
CA ALA A 73 17.86 51.89 -2.06
C ALA A 73 18.61 52.34 -0.81
N PHE A 74 19.26 51.41 -0.11
CA PHE A 74 20.04 51.68 1.08
C PHE A 74 21.32 52.46 0.77
N GLU A 75 21.98 52.20 -0.36
CA GLU A 75 23.12 53.00 -0.81
C GLU A 75 22.71 54.45 -1.12
N TYR A 76 21.56 54.68 -1.76
CA TYR A 76 21.03 56.05 -1.94
C TYR A 76 20.78 56.74 -0.59
N TYR A 77 20.22 56.01 0.38
CA TYR A 77 20.02 56.52 1.74
C TYR A 77 21.36 56.91 2.40
N ARG A 78 22.38 56.06 2.29
CA ARG A 78 23.73 56.33 2.85
C ARG A 78 24.42 57.52 2.19
N GLN A 79 24.11 57.79 0.93
CA GLN A 79 24.60 58.96 0.19
C GLN A 79 23.83 60.25 0.54
N GLY A 80 22.76 60.16 1.32
CA GLY A 80 21.88 61.29 1.66
C GLY A 80 20.81 61.60 0.59
N ASN A 81 20.71 60.79 -0.46
CA ASN A 81 19.71 60.90 -1.52
C ASN A 81 18.41 60.24 -1.07
N TYR A 82 17.72 60.88 -0.11
CA TYR A 82 16.54 60.29 0.54
C TYR A 82 15.32 60.18 -0.40
N GLU A 83 15.21 61.00 -1.44
CA GLU A 83 14.10 60.88 -2.41
C GLU A 83 14.26 59.64 -3.29
N ASP A 84 15.46 59.38 -3.81
CA ASP A 84 15.72 58.17 -4.61
C ASP A 84 15.58 56.89 -3.76
N ALA A 85 16.06 56.94 -2.51
CA ALA A 85 15.90 55.85 -1.55
C ALA A 85 14.41 55.55 -1.26
N LYS A 86 13.61 56.60 -1.07
CA LYS A 86 12.16 56.50 -0.85
C LYS A 86 11.44 55.92 -2.07
N ASP A 87 11.77 56.36 -3.28
CA ASP A 87 11.13 55.88 -4.50
C ASP A 87 11.42 54.39 -4.73
N LEU A 88 12.66 53.94 -4.50
CA LEU A 88 13.02 52.52 -4.58
C LEU A 88 12.37 51.70 -3.46
N ALA A 89 12.34 52.19 -2.23
CA ALA A 89 11.64 51.53 -1.13
C ALA A 89 10.14 51.37 -1.41
N THR A 90 9.51 52.39 -2.00
CA THR A 90 8.09 52.34 -2.41
C THR A 90 7.84 51.29 -3.49
N LYS A 91 8.78 51.14 -4.45
CA LYS A 91 8.72 50.09 -5.47
C LYS A 91 8.87 48.68 -4.88
N ILE A 92 9.71 48.51 -3.86
CA ILE A 92 9.82 47.22 -3.15
C ILE A 92 8.49 46.89 -2.47
N LEU A 93 7.90 47.86 -1.77
CA LEU A 93 6.63 47.67 -1.04
C LEU A 93 5.42 47.47 -1.95
N SER A 94 5.45 47.94 -3.20
CA SER A 94 4.38 47.65 -4.17
C SER A 94 4.42 46.22 -4.69
N ILE A 95 5.59 45.56 -4.60
CA ILE A 95 5.80 44.16 -5.00
C ILE A 95 5.59 43.22 -3.80
N ASP A 96 6.14 43.59 -2.64
CA ASP A 96 5.95 42.90 -1.37
C ASP A 96 5.60 43.90 -0.26
N PRO A 97 4.31 44.09 0.05
CA PRO A 97 3.84 44.99 1.10
C PRO A 97 4.38 44.63 2.50
N ASN A 98 4.85 43.39 2.71
CA ASN A 98 5.33 42.91 4.00
C ASN A 98 6.87 42.99 4.13
N TYR A 99 7.56 43.59 3.15
CA TYR A 99 9.01 43.72 3.17
C TYR A 99 9.46 44.76 4.23
N GLN A 100 9.69 44.28 5.45
CA GLN A 100 9.94 45.11 6.64
C GLN A 100 11.10 46.09 6.49
N ASP A 101 12.18 45.68 5.81
CA ASP A 101 13.39 46.49 5.67
C ASP A 101 13.16 47.70 4.76
N ALA A 102 12.37 47.54 3.70
CA ALA A 102 11.97 48.63 2.82
C ALA A 102 10.98 49.58 3.51
N GLN A 103 10.09 49.07 4.35
CA GLN A 103 9.21 49.92 5.17
C GLN A 103 10.03 50.79 6.13
N MET A 104 10.97 50.20 6.84
CA MET A 104 11.88 50.92 7.73
C MET A 104 12.68 51.99 6.97
N LEU A 105 13.24 51.63 5.81
CA LEU A 105 14.01 52.56 4.97
C LEU A 105 13.15 53.71 4.43
N LEU A 106 11.90 53.42 4.05
CA LEU A 106 10.94 54.42 3.60
C LEU A 106 10.62 55.43 4.71
N GLU A 107 10.33 54.94 5.93
CA GLU A 107 10.09 55.79 7.10
C GLU A 107 11.29 56.68 7.43
N ALA A 108 12.49 56.09 7.47
CA ALA A 108 13.73 56.83 7.72
C ALA A 108 14.00 57.90 6.65
N SER A 109 13.83 57.55 5.37
CA SER A 109 14.02 58.49 4.25
C SER A 109 13.02 59.64 4.30
N ASN A 110 11.76 59.37 4.63
CA ASN A 110 10.74 60.42 4.79
C ASN A 110 11.05 61.37 5.95
N GLN A 111 11.60 60.87 7.05
CA GLN A 111 11.96 61.67 8.22
C GLN A 111 13.17 62.58 7.98
N LEU A 112 14.08 62.18 7.08
CA LEU A 112 15.30 62.92 6.78
C LEU A 112 15.20 63.82 5.54
N ARG A 113 14.15 63.64 4.74
CA ARG A 113 13.88 64.43 3.54
C ARG A 113 13.81 65.93 3.83
N GLY A 114 14.52 66.72 3.03
CA GLY A 114 14.53 68.18 3.14
C GLY A 114 15.34 68.73 4.33
N SER A 115 16.08 67.87 5.03
CA SER A 115 16.98 68.32 6.09
C SER A 115 18.14 69.15 5.53
N LEU A 116 18.35 70.34 6.11
CA LEU A 116 19.48 71.22 5.83
C LEU A 116 20.84 70.61 6.26
N ARG A 117 20.82 69.63 7.17
CA ARG A 117 22.00 68.91 7.67
C ARG A 117 21.68 67.41 7.76
N PRO A 118 21.73 66.68 6.63
CA PRO A 118 21.39 65.25 6.54
C PRO A 118 22.08 64.38 7.60
N GLY A 119 23.41 64.41 7.68
CA GLY A 119 24.16 63.56 8.62
C GLY A 119 23.92 63.88 10.11
N MET A 120 23.62 65.13 10.46
CA MET A 120 23.26 65.49 11.84
C MET A 120 21.84 65.00 12.18
N SER A 121 20.91 65.16 11.25
CA SER A 121 19.51 64.75 11.44
C SER A 121 19.39 63.23 11.51
N GLU A 122 20.16 62.53 10.68
CA GLU A 122 20.29 61.07 10.75
C GLU A 122 20.81 60.62 12.11
N LYS A 123 21.91 61.22 12.60
CA LYS A 123 22.47 60.87 13.90
C LYS A 123 21.46 61.07 15.04
N ILE A 124 20.71 62.17 15.03
CA ILE A 124 19.66 62.45 16.04
C ILE A 124 18.54 61.41 15.94
N MET A 125 18.06 61.10 14.73
CA MET A 125 17.03 60.09 14.50
C MET A 125 17.47 58.70 15.01
N ILE A 126 18.69 58.29 14.70
CA ILE A 126 19.26 57.01 15.13
C ILE A 126 19.41 56.97 16.66
N GLU A 127 19.83 58.09 17.28
CA GLU A 127 19.94 58.19 18.74
C GLU A 127 18.57 58.12 19.43
N ASP A 128 17.55 58.74 18.86
CA ASP A 128 16.18 58.69 19.36
C ASP A 128 15.56 57.29 19.27
N ARG A 129 15.74 56.60 18.12
CA ARG A 129 15.35 55.20 17.96
C ARG A 129 16.09 54.28 18.94
N PHE A 130 17.37 54.53 19.16
CA PHE A 130 18.18 53.79 20.13
C PHE A 130 17.66 54.00 21.57
N LYS A 131 17.37 55.23 21.99
CA LYS A 131 16.80 55.53 23.31
C LYS A 131 15.43 54.87 23.49
N SER A 132 14.59 54.91 22.45
CA SER A 132 13.27 54.27 22.44
C SER A 132 13.38 52.75 22.63
N ALA A 133 14.32 52.10 21.95
CA ALA A 133 14.58 50.67 22.11
C ALA A 133 15.02 50.32 23.56
N LEU A 134 15.84 51.16 24.18
CA LEU A 134 16.23 50.98 25.59
C LEU A 134 15.08 51.23 26.57
N SER A 135 14.15 52.15 26.26
CA SER A 135 12.93 52.34 27.07
C SER A 135 12.10 51.06 27.10
N TYR A 136 11.80 50.48 25.93
CA TYR A 136 11.07 49.21 25.84
C TYR A 136 11.77 48.08 26.58
N TYR A 137 13.10 48.04 26.52
CA TYR A 137 13.88 47.06 27.25
C TYR A 137 13.76 47.21 28.77
N ASN A 138 13.84 48.45 29.28
CA ASN A 138 13.67 48.74 30.71
C ASN A 138 12.24 48.47 31.19
N GLU A 139 11.24 48.59 30.31
CA GLU A 139 9.84 48.22 30.56
C GLU A 139 9.60 46.70 30.52
N GLY A 140 10.61 45.89 30.18
CA GLY A 140 10.49 44.43 30.05
C GLY A 140 9.84 43.96 28.75
N ARG A 141 9.58 44.88 27.80
CA ARG A 141 8.99 44.59 26.49
C ARG A 141 10.07 44.15 25.50
N ILE A 142 10.64 42.97 25.75
CA ILE A 142 11.84 42.48 25.08
C ILE A 142 11.65 42.27 23.57
N VAL A 143 10.47 41.83 23.13
CA VAL A 143 10.16 41.60 21.71
C VAL A 143 10.21 42.93 20.94
N GLU A 144 9.54 43.97 21.45
CA GLU A 144 9.53 45.29 20.85
C GLU A 144 10.89 45.98 20.95
N ALA A 145 11.58 45.82 22.08
CA ALA A 145 12.93 46.32 22.28
C ALA A 145 13.91 45.74 21.25
N HIS A 146 13.93 44.42 21.08
CA HIS A 146 14.77 43.73 20.08
C HIS A 146 14.47 44.25 18.68
N ARG A 147 13.18 44.31 18.29
CA ARG A 147 12.76 44.80 16.97
C ARG A 147 13.23 46.24 16.71
N LYS A 148 13.06 47.14 17.69
CA LYS A 148 13.49 48.53 17.56
C LYS A 148 15.01 48.68 17.55
N MET A 149 15.74 47.87 18.32
CA MET A 149 17.20 47.87 18.29
C MET A 149 17.75 47.28 16.99
N GLU A 150 17.06 46.30 16.40
CA GLU A 150 17.39 45.76 15.08
C GLU A 150 17.28 46.84 13.99
N GLU A 151 16.22 47.66 14.00
CA GLU A 151 16.10 48.82 13.10
C GLU A 151 17.32 49.75 13.20
N VAL A 152 17.78 50.04 14.43
CA VAL A 152 18.95 50.90 14.68
C VAL A 152 20.23 50.30 14.09
N VAL A 153 20.45 48.99 14.25
CA VAL A 153 21.63 48.31 13.70
C VAL A 153 21.57 48.22 12.18
N LYS A 154 20.39 48.02 11.58
CA LYS A 154 20.24 48.00 10.12
C LYS A 154 20.49 49.39 9.50
N LEU A 155 19.93 50.45 10.09
CA LEU A 155 20.13 51.82 9.61
C LEU A 155 21.53 52.37 9.91
N SER A 156 22.15 51.93 11.01
CA SER A 156 23.51 52.33 11.38
C SER A 156 24.40 51.11 11.69
N PRO A 157 24.89 50.39 10.65
CA PRO A 157 25.71 49.19 10.85
C PRO A 157 27.03 49.43 11.57
N ASN A 158 27.51 50.67 11.66
CA ASN A 158 28.75 51.01 12.36
C ASN A 158 28.52 51.38 13.84
N ASN A 159 27.27 51.39 14.33
CA ASN A 159 26.97 51.71 15.72
C ASN A 159 27.30 50.52 16.65
N ILE A 160 28.50 50.56 17.23
CA ILE A 160 29.01 49.51 18.15
C ILE A 160 28.09 49.35 19.36
N LYS A 161 27.54 50.45 19.91
CA LYS A 161 26.63 50.40 21.06
C LYS A 161 25.33 49.67 20.71
N ALA A 162 24.74 49.96 19.55
CA ALA A 162 23.54 49.28 19.08
C ALA A 162 23.77 47.79 18.86
N LYS A 163 24.92 47.39 18.28
CA LYS A 163 25.28 45.98 18.12
C LYS A 163 25.41 45.24 19.46
N TYR A 164 26.06 45.88 20.45
CA TYR A 164 26.19 45.32 21.80
C TYR A 164 24.82 45.08 22.43
N TRP A 165 23.95 46.10 22.42
CA TRP A 165 22.61 45.98 22.99
C TRP A 165 21.72 45.00 22.22
N LEU A 166 21.81 44.95 20.89
CA LEU A 166 21.09 43.97 20.09
C LEU A 166 21.50 42.54 20.45
N ALA A 167 22.80 42.27 20.61
CA ALA A 167 23.29 40.96 21.03
C ALA A 167 22.73 40.57 22.41
N LYS A 168 22.78 41.50 23.37
CA LYS A 168 22.19 41.30 24.70
C LYS A 168 20.68 41.02 24.62
N MET A 169 19.93 41.84 23.88
CA MET A 169 18.49 41.66 23.69
C MET A 169 18.14 40.35 22.99
N LYS A 170 19.02 39.83 22.11
CA LYS A 170 18.84 38.49 21.52
C LYS A 170 18.94 37.39 22.57
N ASP A 171 19.94 37.45 23.44
CA ASP A 171 20.08 36.47 24.52
C ASP A 171 18.88 36.50 25.47
N ASP A 172 18.40 37.70 25.82
CA ASP A 172 17.21 37.88 26.67
C ASP A 172 15.91 37.45 25.96
N LEU A 173 15.78 37.73 24.66
CA LEU A 173 14.61 37.32 23.87
C LEU A 173 14.53 35.79 23.74
N ARG A 174 15.68 35.13 23.58
CA ARG A 174 15.78 33.67 23.59
C ARG A 174 15.37 33.09 24.94
N GLU A 175 15.77 33.72 26.05
CA GLU A 175 15.33 33.32 27.39
C GLU A 175 13.82 33.49 27.55
N TYR A 176 13.29 34.66 27.17
CA TYR A 176 11.85 34.96 27.19
C TYR A 176 11.03 33.88 26.46
N TYR A 177 11.43 33.49 25.26
CA TYR A 177 10.73 32.43 24.53
C TYR A 177 10.92 31.05 25.15
N SER A 178 12.08 30.77 25.78
CA SER A 178 12.31 29.51 26.49
C SER A 178 11.41 29.40 27.73
N GLU A 179 11.26 30.48 28.49
CA GLU A 179 10.35 30.56 29.64
C GLU A 179 8.90 30.41 29.20
N LYS A 180 8.47 31.12 28.15
CA LYS A 180 7.11 30.97 27.59
C LYS A 180 6.84 29.56 27.09
N GLY A 181 7.83 28.92 26.48
CA GLY A 181 7.75 27.51 26.09
C GLY A 181 7.57 26.58 27.29
N ALA A 182 8.31 26.81 28.38
CA ALA A 182 8.19 26.04 29.61
C ALA A 182 6.85 26.26 30.33
N GLU A 183 6.32 27.49 30.33
CA GLU A 183 4.97 27.81 30.83
C GLU A 183 3.90 27.07 30.04
N ALA A 184 3.90 27.19 28.70
CA ALA A 184 2.96 26.49 27.83
C ALA A 184 3.05 24.96 27.99
N TYR A 185 4.27 24.43 28.18
CA TYR A 185 4.48 23.02 28.48
C TYR A 185 3.84 22.59 29.80
N LYS A 186 4.00 23.41 30.86
CA LYS A 186 3.37 23.18 32.17
C LYS A 186 1.84 23.20 32.07
N ASP A 187 1.30 24.06 31.21
CA ASP A 187 -0.13 24.18 30.93
C ASP A 187 -0.66 23.07 30.00
N ARG A 188 0.19 22.11 29.60
CA ARG A 188 -0.11 21.00 28.67
C ARG A 188 -0.42 21.45 27.23
N ASP A 189 -0.16 22.70 26.89
CA ASP A 189 -0.19 23.15 25.50
C ASP A 189 1.14 22.81 24.82
N LEU A 190 1.26 21.55 24.39
CA LEU A 190 2.46 21.05 23.72
C LEU A 190 2.75 21.77 22.39
N LYS A 191 1.71 22.27 21.70
CA LYS A 191 1.89 22.98 20.42
C LYS A 191 2.41 24.39 20.66
N GLY A 192 1.77 25.15 21.57
CA GLY A 192 2.25 26.47 21.97
C GLY A 192 3.66 26.42 22.56
N ALA A 193 3.97 25.38 23.33
CA ALA A 193 5.33 25.13 23.84
C ALA A 193 6.35 24.99 22.70
N LEU A 194 6.05 24.16 21.69
CA LEU A 194 6.93 24.00 20.53
C LEU A 194 7.11 25.30 19.77
N ASP A 195 6.04 26.06 19.53
CA ASP A 195 6.13 27.35 18.82
C ASP A 195 7.10 28.30 19.53
N HIS A 196 7.01 28.40 20.86
CA HIS A 196 7.92 29.22 21.64
C HIS A 196 9.36 28.68 21.64
N PHE A 197 9.59 27.38 21.80
CA PHE A 197 10.94 26.82 21.72
C PHE A 197 11.56 26.95 20.32
N TYR A 198 10.77 26.83 19.25
CA TYR A 198 11.24 27.09 17.89
C TYR A 198 11.63 28.57 17.69
N ASN A 199 10.87 29.51 18.26
CA ASN A 199 11.26 30.91 18.27
C ASN A 199 12.58 31.13 19.02
N ALA A 200 12.79 30.48 20.17
CA ALA A 200 14.07 30.53 20.88
C ALA A 200 15.23 29.97 20.03
N LEU A 201 15.01 28.85 19.31
CA LEU A 201 16.00 28.24 18.42
C LEU A 201 16.34 29.11 17.21
N LEU A 202 15.37 29.87 16.69
CA LEU A 202 15.62 30.82 15.59
C LEU A 202 16.56 31.95 16.02
N ILE A 203 16.46 32.42 17.28
CA ILE A 203 17.34 33.45 17.81
C ILE A 203 18.76 32.91 18.02
N ARG A 204 18.90 31.70 18.57
CA ARG A 204 20.19 31.02 18.75
C ARG A 204 20.18 29.64 18.11
N PRO A 205 20.54 29.56 16.81
CA PRO A 205 20.65 28.27 16.13
C PRO A 205 21.70 27.41 16.84
N ARG A 206 21.34 26.15 17.16
CA ARG A 206 22.17 25.16 17.87
C ARG A 206 22.27 25.34 19.39
N ASP A 207 21.31 26.00 20.03
CA ASP A 207 21.19 25.95 21.48
C ASP A 207 20.77 24.54 21.96
N ALA A 208 21.67 23.82 22.64
CA ALA A 208 21.45 22.43 23.03
C ALA A 208 20.27 22.27 24.01
N GLY A 209 20.09 23.22 24.93
CA GLY A 209 19.00 23.20 25.89
C GLY A 209 17.63 23.35 25.21
N THR A 210 17.50 24.30 24.29
CA THR A 210 16.29 24.48 23.49
C THR A 210 15.99 23.25 22.63
N VAL A 211 17.01 22.65 22.00
CA VAL A 211 16.84 21.43 21.19
C VAL A 211 16.38 20.24 22.04
N GLU A 212 16.90 20.09 23.26
CA GLU A 212 16.44 19.04 24.19
C GLU A 212 14.96 19.23 24.54
N TRP A 213 14.54 20.46 24.86
CA TRP A 213 13.13 20.76 25.13
C TRP A 213 12.24 20.49 23.93
N ILE A 214 12.62 20.93 22.72
CA ILE A 214 11.88 20.62 21.48
C ILE A 214 11.73 19.11 21.32
N THR A 215 12.82 18.35 21.43
CA THR A 215 12.81 16.90 21.26
C THR A 215 11.86 16.23 22.25
N ARG A 216 11.91 16.65 23.53
CA ARG A 216 11.02 16.13 24.57
C ARG A 216 9.55 16.40 24.26
N VAL A 217 9.21 17.64 23.90
CA VAL A 217 7.82 18.03 23.62
C VAL A 217 7.31 17.37 22.33
N GLU A 218 8.15 17.23 21.31
CA GLU A 218 7.81 16.51 20.08
C GLU A 218 7.55 15.03 20.31
N ASP A 219 8.39 14.38 21.13
CA ASP A 219 8.21 12.98 21.50
C ASP A 219 6.93 12.77 22.30
N GLU A 220 6.60 13.67 23.25
CA GLU A 220 5.34 13.63 23.99
C GLU A 220 4.13 13.84 23.08
N LEU A 221 4.21 14.79 22.14
CA LEU A 221 3.15 15.04 21.15
C LEU A 221 2.97 13.86 20.20
N ARG A 222 4.06 13.22 19.77
CA ARG A 222 4.04 11.99 18.95
C ARG A 222 3.38 10.87 19.73
N ALA A 223 3.74 10.70 21.01
CA ALA A 223 3.14 9.70 21.88
C ALA A 223 1.65 9.96 22.12
N GLN A 224 1.22 11.21 22.29
CA GLN A 224 -0.20 11.55 22.40
C GLN A 224 -0.97 11.15 21.13
N LYS A 225 -0.46 11.52 19.95
CA LYS A 225 -1.05 11.16 18.66
C LYS A 225 -1.12 9.64 18.46
N ALA A 226 -0.05 8.92 18.80
CA ALA A 226 -0.02 7.46 18.73
C ALA A 226 -1.05 6.83 19.68
N ASN A 227 -1.13 7.33 20.92
CA ASN A 227 -2.11 6.87 21.92
C ASN A 227 -3.55 7.13 21.47
N ASP A 228 -3.85 8.25 20.82
CA ASP A 228 -5.19 8.52 20.30
C ASP A 228 -5.55 7.56 19.15
N LYS A 229 -4.60 7.23 18.26
CA LYS A 229 -4.79 6.16 17.27
C LYS A 229 -4.93 4.78 17.87
N LEU A 230 -4.21 4.51 18.96
CA LEU A 230 -4.36 3.27 19.72
C LEU A 230 -5.75 3.16 20.35
N LYS A 231 -6.30 4.26 20.91
CA LYS A 231 -7.68 4.29 21.43
C LYS A 231 -8.72 4.03 20.34
N GLU A 232 -8.61 4.70 19.20
CA GLU A 232 -9.49 4.45 18.04
C GLU A 232 -9.44 2.96 17.63
N ALA A 233 -8.24 2.36 17.62
CA ALA A 233 -8.08 0.95 17.29
C ALA A 233 -8.69 0.02 18.34
N LEU A 234 -8.57 0.35 19.62
CA LEU A 234 -9.19 -0.37 20.73
C LEU A 234 -10.72 -0.36 20.65
N GLU A 235 -11.31 0.76 20.23
CA GLU A 235 -12.76 0.86 20.01
C GLU A 235 -13.22 -0.06 18.87
N PHE A 236 -12.48 -0.10 17.76
CA PHE A 236 -12.76 -1.04 16.67
C PHE A 236 -12.60 -2.49 17.10
N TYR A 237 -11.59 -2.78 17.93
CA TYR A 237 -11.36 -4.11 18.48
C TYR A 237 -12.52 -4.54 19.40
N ALA A 238 -12.98 -3.65 20.30
CA ALA A 238 -14.13 -3.89 21.15
C ALA A 238 -15.44 -4.12 20.35
N GLN A 239 -15.57 -3.52 19.17
CA GLN A 239 -16.68 -3.76 18.24
C GLN A 239 -16.53 -5.05 17.40
N GLY A 240 -15.45 -5.82 17.56
CA GLY A 240 -15.14 -7.00 16.76
C GLY A 240 -14.68 -6.69 15.32
N LYS A 241 -14.44 -5.42 14.98
CA LYS A 241 -13.99 -4.97 13.66
C LYS A 241 -12.48 -5.12 13.53
N LEU A 242 -12.00 -6.37 13.49
CA LEU A 242 -10.57 -6.70 13.58
C LEU A 242 -9.71 -6.05 12.48
N ARG A 243 -10.21 -5.95 11.24
CA ARG A 243 -9.46 -5.28 10.14
C ARG A 243 -9.25 -3.79 10.39
N SER A 244 -10.29 -3.09 10.84
CA SER A 244 -10.19 -1.65 11.16
C SER A 244 -9.30 -1.42 12.39
N ALA A 245 -9.36 -2.31 13.38
CA ALA A 245 -8.45 -2.30 14.52
C ALA A 245 -6.98 -2.47 14.07
N TYR A 246 -6.72 -3.43 13.19
CA TYR A 246 -5.39 -3.66 12.60
C TYR A 246 -4.84 -2.40 11.89
N GLU A 247 -5.65 -1.75 11.05
CA GLU A 247 -5.26 -0.53 10.34
C GLU A 247 -5.02 0.65 11.31
N GLY A 248 -5.83 0.77 12.36
CA GLY A 248 -5.62 1.75 13.42
C GLY A 248 -4.29 1.53 14.17
N LEU A 249 -3.98 0.28 14.52
CA LEU A 249 -2.73 -0.11 15.19
C LEU A 249 -1.51 0.12 14.30
N GLN A 250 -1.63 -0.16 13.01
CA GLN A 250 -0.56 0.13 12.06
C GLN A 250 -0.24 1.63 12.04
N ARG A 251 -1.26 2.49 11.95
CA ARG A 251 -1.07 3.95 12.01
C ARG A 251 -0.47 4.41 13.33
N ALA A 252 -0.86 3.82 14.46
CA ALA A 252 -0.24 4.12 15.75
C ALA A 252 1.27 3.79 15.78
N LEU A 253 1.65 2.63 15.22
CA LEU A 253 3.06 2.19 15.13
C LEU A 253 3.87 2.95 14.06
N GLU A 254 3.23 3.46 13.01
CA GLU A 254 3.85 4.38 12.06
C GLU A 254 4.19 5.72 12.72
N ILE A 255 3.33 6.21 13.61
CA ILE A 255 3.57 7.44 14.38
C ILE A 255 4.64 7.23 15.43
N GLN A 256 4.57 6.16 16.21
CA GLN A 256 5.55 5.82 17.24
C GLN A 256 6.10 4.39 17.04
N PRO A 257 7.18 4.25 16.25
CA PRO A 257 7.83 2.96 16.06
C PRO A 257 8.32 2.42 17.40
N GLY A 258 7.92 1.20 17.73
CA GLY A 258 8.33 0.52 18.97
C GLY A 258 7.44 0.76 20.19
N ASP A 259 6.23 1.34 20.03
CA ASP A 259 5.24 1.33 21.13
C ASP A 259 4.92 -0.13 21.53
N PRO A 260 5.27 -0.55 22.76
CA PRO A 260 5.08 -1.93 23.19
C PRO A 260 3.60 -2.31 23.36
N LYS A 261 2.71 -1.34 23.64
CA LYS A 261 1.28 -1.60 23.81
C LYS A 261 0.63 -1.85 22.45
N ALA A 262 0.85 -0.92 21.51
CA ALA A 262 0.35 -1.06 20.15
C ALA A 262 0.94 -2.30 19.46
N GLY A 263 2.22 -2.59 19.67
CA GLY A 263 2.89 -3.77 19.12
C GLY A 263 2.30 -5.10 19.62
N LYS A 264 2.03 -5.22 20.93
CA LYS A 264 1.40 -6.42 21.51
C LYS A 264 -0.01 -6.63 20.98
N LEU A 265 -0.85 -5.59 21.05
CA LEU A 265 -2.22 -5.67 20.56
C LEU A 265 -2.28 -5.96 19.06
N MET A 266 -1.35 -5.41 18.27
CA MET A 266 -1.24 -5.71 16.84
C MET A 266 -0.94 -7.19 16.58
N ALA A 267 -0.09 -7.82 17.40
CA ALA A 267 0.20 -9.25 17.28
C ALA A 267 -1.04 -10.10 17.64
N GLU A 268 -1.78 -9.74 18.67
CA GLU A 268 -3.03 -10.41 19.07
C GLU A 268 -4.10 -10.29 17.97
N VAL A 269 -4.35 -9.08 17.48
CA VAL A 269 -5.31 -8.84 16.38
C VAL A 269 -4.91 -9.58 15.12
N LYS A 270 -3.62 -9.59 14.74
CA LYS A 270 -3.10 -10.38 13.61
C LYS A 270 -3.46 -11.86 13.76
N LEU A 271 -3.22 -12.42 14.93
CA LEU A 271 -3.47 -13.84 15.22
C LEU A 271 -4.97 -14.17 15.16
N GLU A 272 -5.83 -13.31 15.71
CA GLU A 272 -7.28 -13.50 15.62
C GLU A 272 -7.79 -13.44 14.18
N ILE A 273 -7.32 -12.48 13.39
CA ILE A 273 -7.65 -12.35 11.96
C ILE A 273 -7.20 -13.61 11.21
N GLU A 274 -5.96 -14.05 11.43
CA GLU A 274 -5.41 -15.27 10.84
C GLU A 274 -6.29 -16.48 11.19
N ASN A 275 -6.61 -16.68 12.47
CA ASN A 275 -7.42 -17.79 12.94
C ASN A 275 -8.82 -17.79 12.31
N GLY A 276 -9.44 -16.63 12.13
CA GLY A 276 -10.72 -16.48 11.43
C GLY A 276 -10.65 -17.00 9.99
N TYR A 277 -9.65 -16.58 9.21
CA TYR A 277 -9.46 -17.07 7.83
C TYR A 277 -9.07 -18.54 7.77
N LEU A 278 -8.24 -19.01 8.71
CA LEU A 278 -7.87 -20.42 8.79
C LEU A 278 -9.09 -21.30 9.06
N ALA A 279 -9.97 -20.90 9.99
CA ALA A 279 -11.20 -21.62 10.30
C ALA A 279 -12.18 -21.61 9.11
N SER A 280 -12.38 -20.45 8.49
CA SER A 280 -13.20 -20.29 7.28
C SER A 280 -12.71 -21.17 6.14
N GLY A 281 -11.40 -21.13 5.84
CA GLY A 281 -10.78 -21.95 4.81
C GLY A 281 -10.83 -23.45 5.12
N LYS A 282 -10.63 -23.86 6.37
CA LYS A 282 -10.79 -25.28 6.80
C LYS A 282 -12.22 -25.78 6.60
N LYS A 283 -13.23 -24.96 6.91
CA LYS A 283 -14.66 -25.28 6.69
C LYS A 283 -14.96 -25.46 5.20
N LEU A 284 -14.47 -24.55 4.34
CA LEU A 284 -14.64 -24.63 2.89
C LEU A 284 -13.90 -25.83 2.29
N TYR A 285 -12.71 -26.13 2.79
CA TYR A 285 -11.93 -27.30 2.41
C TYR A 285 -12.69 -28.60 2.74
N GLY A 286 -13.27 -28.71 3.94
CA GLY A 286 -14.12 -29.85 4.33
C GLY A 286 -15.35 -30.00 3.45
N ALA A 287 -15.90 -28.89 2.94
CA ALA A 287 -16.98 -28.87 1.96
C ALA A 287 -16.53 -29.12 0.50
N ARG A 288 -15.27 -29.52 0.28
CA ARG A 288 -14.62 -29.73 -1.05
C ARG A 288 -14.61 -28.49 -1.95
N LYS A 289 -14.79 -27.29 -1.39
CA LYS A 289 -14.71 -26.01 -2.10
C LYS A 289 -13.28 -25.48 -2.08
N TYR A 290 -12.36 -26.19 -2.73
CA TYR A 290 -10.91 -25.93 -2.63
C TYR A 290 -10.48 -24.53 -3.08
N ILE A 291 -11.06 -24.00 -4.17
CA ILE A 291 -10.73 -22.66 -4.67
C ILE A 291 -11.09 -21.58 -3.64
N ALA A 292 -12.28 -21.68 -3.05
CA ALA A 292 -12.73 -20.75 -2.03
C ALA A 292 -11.89 -20.88 -0.74
N ALA A 293 -11.51 -22.11 -0.35
CA ALA A 293 -10.63 -22.35 0.79
C ALA A 293 -9.24 -21.69 0.60
N ILE A 294 -8.65 -21.83 -0.59
CA ILE A 294 -7.38 -21.17 -0.93
C ILE A 294 -7.53 -19.65 -0.88
N GLY A 295 -8.62 -19.10 -1.40
CA GLY A 295 -8.88 -17.66 -1.35
C GLY A 295 -8.97 -17.10 0.07
N GLU A 296 -9.56 -17.84 1.01
CA GLU A 296 -9.59 -17.45 2.42
C GLU A 296 -8.20 -17.53 3.07
N TRP A 297 -7.43 -18.59 2.80
CA TRP A 297 -6.06 -18.70 3.29
C TRP A 297 -5.12 -17.64 2.69
N ASP A 298 -5.32 -17.25 1.43
CA ASP A 298 -4.56 -16.16 0.81
C ASP A 298 -4.81 -14.82 1.52
N LYS A 299 -6.03 -14.55 1.99
CA LYS A 299 -6.34 -13.36 2.80
C LYS A 299 -5.64 -13.36 4.16
N ALA A 300 -5.20 -14.51 4.67
CA ALA A 300 -4.47 -14.61 5.93
C ALA A 300 -2.98 -14.22 5.80
N LYS A 301 -2.43 -14.19 4.58
CA LYS A 301 -1.00 -13.94 4.31
C LYS A 301 -0.44 -12.65 4.92
N PRO A 302 -1.14 -11.50 4.90
CA PRO A 302 -0.61 -10.26 5.51
C PRO A 302 -0.51 -10.32 7.03
N TYR A 303 -1.21 -11.26 7.66
CA TYR A 303 -1.37 -11.33 9.11
C TYR A 303 -0.59 -12.49 9.73
N THR A 304 -0.19 -13.49 8.94
CA THR A 304 0.45 -14.71 9.46
C THR A 304 1.88 -14.47 9.93
N ALA A 305 2.19 -15.02 11.11
CA ALA A 305 3.57 -15.16 11.58
C ALA A 305 4.26 -16.41 10.99
N ASN A 306 3.50 -17.40 10.50
CA ASN A 306 4.02 -18.67 10.00
C ASN A 306 3.55 -18.96 8.57
N MET A 307 4.23 -18.31 7.62
CA MET A 307 3.97 -18.49 6.18
C MET A 307 4.13 -19.94 5.72
N SER A 308 5.01 -20.73 6.36
CA SER A 308 5.24 -22.14 5.99
C SER A 308 3.99 -22.99 6.24
N TYR A 309 3.32 -22.81 7.37
CA TYR A 309 2.09 -23.53 7.70
C TYR A 309 0.97 -23.21 6.70
N LEU A 310 0.79 -21.92 6.39
CA LEU A 310 -0.22 -21.45 5.45
C LEU A 310 0.03 -22.01 4.03
N ASN A 311 1.28 -21.98 3.57
CA ASN A 311 1.67 -22.54 2.27
C ASN A 311 1.43 -24.05 2.20
N LYS A 312 1.68 -24.79 3.29
CA LYS A 312 1.37 -26.24 3.35
C LYS A 312 -0.13 -26.50 3.20
N LEU A 313 -0.99 -25.70 3.84
CA LEU A 313 -2.44 -25.83 3.69
C LEU A 313 -2.87 -25.58 2.23
N ILE A 314 -2.38 -24.50 1.62
CA ILE A 314 -2.67 -24.14 0.23
C ILE A 314 -2.20 -25.24 -0.74
N SER A 315 -0.99 -25.79 -0.55
CA SER A 315 -0.46 -26.89 -1.37
C SER A 315 -1.35 -28.12 -1.31
N ARG A 316 -1.74 -28.54 -0.09
CA ARG A 316 -2.61 -29.69 0.11
C ARG A 316 -3.97 -29.53 -0.59
N ALA A 317 -4.57 -28.33 -0.53
CA ALA A 317 -5.82 -28.06 -1.25
C ALA A 317 -5.65 -28.09 -2.77
N ARG A 318 -4.54 -27.59 -3.30
CA ARG A 318 -4.25 -27.68 -4.74
C ARG A 318 -4.05 -29.12 -5.19
N GLU A 319 -3.34 -29.92 -4.41
CA GLU A 319 -3.12 -31.35 -4.67
C GLU A 319 -4.44 -32.13 -4.67
N GLN A 320 -5.27 -31.95 -3.63
CA GLN A 320 -6.59 -32.60 -3.57
C GLN A 320 -7.52 -32.19 -4.71
N MET A 321 -7.54 -30.89 -5.04
CA MET A 321 -8.31 -30.39 -6.19
C MET A 321 -7.86 -31.05 -7.51
N LYS A 322 -6.55 -31.19 -7.71
CA LYS A 322 -6.00 -31.85 -8.90
C LYS A 322 -6.39 -33.34 -8.95
N LEU A 323 -6.25 -34.05 -7.82
CA LEU A 323 -6.60 -35.47 -7.72
C LEU A 323 -8.09 -35.71 -8.03
N GLU A 324 -8.99 -34.91 -7.47
CA GLU A 324 -10.43 -35.04 -7.74
C GLU A 324 -10.79 -34.68 -9.19
N ALA A 325 -10.13 -33.68 -9.78
CA ALA A 325 -10.33 -33.31 -11.18
C ALA A 325 -9.85 -34.42 -12.13
N ASP A 326 -8.68 -35.01 -11.87
CA ASP A 326 -8.13 -36.13 -12.63
C ASP A 326 -9.02 -37.38 -12.50
N GLU A 327 -9.52 -37.66 -11.29
CA GLU A 327 -10.47 -38.75 -11.07
C GLU A 327 -11.78 -38.54 -11.82
N LYS A 328 -12.36 -37.32 -11.75
CA LYS A 328 -13.57 -36.98 -12.50
C LYS A 328 -13.37 -37.11 -14.01
N LYS A 329 -12.22 -36.65 -14.52
CA LYS A 329 -11.85 -36.80 -15.94
C LYS A 329 -11.73 -38.27 -16.32
N ARG A 330 -11.10 -39.09 -15.48
CA ARG A 330 -10.99 -40.54 -15.69
C ARG A 330 -12.37 -41.22 -15.72
N ARG A 331 -13.24 -40.92 -14.76
CA ARG A 331 -14.62 -41.44 -14.71
C ARG A 331 -15.44 -41.01 -15.93
N ALA A 332 -15.33 -39.75 -16.35
CA ALA A 332 -15.99 -39.25 -17.55
C ALA A 332 -15.47 -39.93 -18.83
N ALA A 333 -14.16 -40.15 -18.93
CA ALA A 333 -13.56 -40.86 -20.06
C ALA A 333 -13.99 -42.34 -20.10
N GLU A 334 -14.08 -43.00 -18.94
CA GLU A 334 -14.56 -44.37 -18.86
C GLU A 334 -16.05 -44.47 -19.22
N ALA A 335 -16.89 -43.56 -18.71
CA ALA A 335 -18.30 -43.48 -19.09
C ALA A 335 -18.49 -43.22 -20.59
N ALA A 336 -17.68 -42.34 -21.18
CA ALA A 336 -17.68 -42.09 -22.63
C ALA A 336 -17.27 -43.33 -23.42
N ARG A 337 -16.23 -44.07 -22.99
CA ARG A 337 -15.85 -45.35 -23.63
C ARG A 337 -16.95 -46.39 -23.54
N ARG A 338 -17.63 -46.50 -22.39
CA ARG A 338 -18.76 -47.42 -22.21
C ARG A 338 -19.92 -47.05 -23.13
N ALA A 339 -20.28 -45.77 -23.20
CA ALA A 339 -21.31 -45.27 -24.11
C ALA A 339 -20.97 -45.55 -25.59
N GLN A 340 -19.71 -45.31 -26.00
CA GLN A 340 -19.23 -45.64 -27.35
C GLN A 340 -19.30 -47.14 -27.64
N ALA A 341 -18.88 -47.99 -26.70
CA ALA A 341 -18.95 -49.44 -26.86
C ALA A 341 -20.40 -49.95 -26.95
N GLU A 342 -21.33 -49.38 -26.17
CA GLU A 342 -22.76 -49.69 -26.26
C GLU A 342 -23.36 -49.23 -27.60
N GLU A 343 -22.98 -48.05 -28.09
CA GLU A 343 -23.42 -47.53 -29.39
C GLU A 343 -22.91 -48.39 -30.54
N GLU A 344 -21.62 -48.78 -30.51
CA GLU A 344 -21.04 -49.73 -31.46
C GLU A 344 -21.73 -51.10 -31.40
N ALA A 345 -22.05 -51.62 -30.22
CA ALA A 345 -22.76 -52.88 -30.07
C ALA A 345 -24.16 -52.81 -30.68
N ARG A 346 -24.93 -51.75 -30.41
CA ARG A 346 -26.25 -51.51 -31.02
C ARG A 346 -26.15 -51.38 -32.54
N ALA A 347 -25.14 -50.68 -33.05
CA ALA A 347 -24.91 -50.55 -34.49
C ALA A 347 -24.57 -51.89 -35.14
N ARG A 348 -23.80 -52.75 -34.46
CA ARG A 348 -23.50 -54.13 -34.90
C ARG A 348 -24.76 -55.00 -34.92
N GLU A 349 -25.55 -54.98 -33.84
CA GLU A 349 -26.83 -55.70 -33.77
C GLU A 349 -27.80 -55.25 -34.87
N GLU A 350 -27.90 -53.95 -35.13
CA GLU A 350 -28.75 -53.42 -36.20
C GLU A 350 -28.23 -53.79 -37.60
N ALA A 351 -26.90 -53.76 -37.81
CA ALA A 351 -26.29 -54.20 -39.06
C ALA A 351 -26.47 -55.70 -39.30
N GLU A 352 -26.36 -56.53 -38.25
CA GLU A 352 -26.68 -57.96 -38.31
C GLU A 352 -28.15 -58.19 -38.62
N ARG A 353 -29.07 -57.44 -38.00
CA ARG A 353 -30.51 -57.50 -38.29
C ARG A 353 -30.79 -57.15 -39.75
N LYS A 354 -30.20 -56.07 -40.27
CA LYS A 354 -30.33 -55.67 -41.68
C LYS A 354 -29.75 -56.70 -42.65
N LYS A 355 -28.60 -57.30 -42.33
CA LYS A 355 -28.01 -58.39 -43.11
C LYS A 355 -28.92 -59.63 -43.12
N ALA A 356 -29.47 -60.01 -41.97
CA ALA A 356 -30.42 -61.12 -41.88
C ALA A 356 -31.70 -60.86 -42.68
N GLU A 357 -32.22 -59.63 -42.64
CA GLU A 357 -33.39 -59.20 -43.41
C GLU A 357 -33.12 -59.18 -44.93
N GLU A 358 -31.93 -58.71 -45.34
CA GLU A 358 -31.52 -58.71 -46.75
C GLU A 358 -31.25 -60.13 -47.28
N GLU A 359 -30.68 -61.01 -46.46
CA GLU A 359 -30.52 -62.44 -46.78
C GLU A 359 -31.87 -63.16 -46.89
N ALA A 360 -32.82 -62.84 -46.00
CA ALA A 360 -34.20 -63.31 -46.09
C ALA A 360 -34.88 -62.82 -47.38
N ARG A 361 -34.68 -61.54 -47.75
CA ARG A 361 -35.20 -60.97 -49.00
C ARG A 361 -34.58 -61.60 -50.26
N ARG A 362 -33.30 -62.01 -50.21
CA ARG A 362 -32.62 -62.73 -51.31
C ARG A 362 -33.11 -64.16 -51.51
N LYS A 363 -33.69 -64.80 -50.49
CA LYS A 363 -34.15 -66.20 -50.54
C LYS A 363 -35.64 -66.37 -50.89
N GLY A 364 -36.42 -65.29 -51.03
CA GLY A 364 -37.76 -65.34 -51.63
C GLY A 364 -38.79 -66.22 -50.90
N VAL A 365 -38.84 -66.17 -49.56
CA VAL A 365 -39.83 -66.89 -48.74
C VAL A 365 -40.38 -65.97 -47.64
N SER A 366 -41.69 -66.09 -47.39
CA SER A 366 -42.45 -65.36 -46.37
C SER A 366 -41.94 -65.60 -44.94
N VAL A 367 -42.06 -64.56 -44.13
CA VAL A 367 -41.50 -64.39 -42.79
C VAL A 367 -42.26 -65.21 -41.75
N GLU A 368 -42.06 -66.54 -41.71
CA GLU A 368 -42.47 -67.34 -40.55
C GLU A 368 -41.68 -68.64 -40.31
N ASP A 369 -40.88 -69.15 -41.26
CA ASP A 369 -40.25 -70.48 -41.10
C ASP A 369 -38.71 -70.53 -41.31
N VAL A 370 -37.93 -69.60 -40.74
CA VAL A 370 -36.48 -69.85 -40.51
C VAL A 370 -35.97 -69.15 -39.26
N VAL A 371 -36.49 -69.51 -38.09
CA VAL A 371 -35.70 -69.43 -36.85
C VAL A 371 -35.94 -70.72 -36.08
N LYS A 372 -35.13 -71.76 -36.36
CA LYS A 372 -34.87 -72.79 -35.35
C LYS A 372 -34.14 -72.08 -34.19
N LYS A 373 -34.93 -71.49 -33.29
CA LYS A 373 -34.48 -71.15 -31.94
C LYS A 373 -33.99 -72.47 -31.33
N PRO A 374 -32.78 -72.57 -30.76
CA PRO A 374 -32.50 -73.66 -29.85
C PRO A 374 -33.57 -73.57 -28.76
N GLN A 375 -34.23 -74.70 -28.43
CA GLN A 375 -35.27 -74.75 -27.41
C GLN A 375 -34.75 -74.06 -26.14
N GLY A 376 -35.15 -72.81 -25.96
CA GLY A 376 -35.01 -72.08 -24.72
C GLY A 376 -35.91 -72.77 -23.72
N VAL A 377 -35.32 -73.11 -22.58
CA VAL A 377 -35.98 -73.56 -21.36
C VAL A 377 -37.38 -72.94 -21.25
N SER A 378 -38.43 -73.76 -21.14
CA SER A 378 -39.81 -73.26 -20.99
C SER A 378 -39.89 -72.27 -19.83
N GLU A 379 -40.76 -71.27 -19.89
CA GLU A 379 -40.88 -70.31 -18.76
C GLU A 379 -41.20 -71.02 -17.44
N GLU A 380 -41.90 -72.15 -17.50
CA GLU A 380 -42.16 -73.04 -16.38
C GLU A 380 -40.86 -73.63 -15.80
N ASN A 381 -39.94 -74.10 -16.65
CA ASN A 381 -38.63 -74.59 -16.21
C ASN A 381 -37.73 -73.48 -15.67
N ARG A 382 -37.85 -72.23 -16.17
CA ARG A 382 -37.12 -71.07 -15.64
C ARG A 382 -37.61 -70.66 -14.25
N LEU A 383 -38.93 -70.66 -14.05
CA LEU A 383 -39.54 -70.41 -12.74
C LEU A 383 -39.20 -71.52 -11.73
N ALA A 384 -39.27 -72.78 -12.16
CA ALA A 384 -38.86 -73.91 -11.34
C ALA A 384 -37.36 -73.84 -10.99
N SER A 385 -36.49 -73.46 -11.94
CA SER A 385 -35.06 -73.24 -11.69
C SER A 385 -34.82 -72.16 -10.63
N GLN A 386 -35.56 -71.05 -10.65
CA GLN A 386 -35.46 -70.00 -9.63
C GLN A 386 -35.93 -70.47 -8.26
N GLN A 387 -37.00 -71.28 -8.19
CA GLN A 387 -37.47 -71.85 -6.93
C GLN A 387 -36.43 -72.79 -6.30
N HIS A 388 -35.88 -73.72 -7.09
CA HIS A 388 -34.80 -74.60 -6.62
C HIS A 388 -33.53 -73.83 -6.24
N TYR A 389 -33.22 -72.71 -6.91
CA TYR A 389 -32.13 -71.83 -6.49
C TYR A 389 -32.35 -71.23 -5.09
N LEU A 390 -33.55 -70.71 -4.83
CA LEU A 390 -33.92 -70.15 -3.53
C LEU A 390 -33.95 -71.21 -2.42
N GLU A 391 -34.42 -72.42 -2.74
CA GLU A 391 -34.40 -73.58 -1.82
C GLU A 391 -32.96 -73.95 -1.44
N GLY A 392 -32.06 -74.05 -2.44
CA GLY A 392 -30.64 -74.33 -2.22
C GLY A 392 -29.94 -73.23 -1.41
N LEU A 393 -30.35 -71.96 -1.54
CA LEU A 393 -29.83 -70.86 -0.74
C LEU A 393 -30.18 -71.02 0.75
N LYS A 394 -31.38 -71.51 1.08
CA LYS A 394 -31.78 -71.80 2.48
C LYS A 394 -30.90 -72.90 3.08
N TYR A 395 -30.66 -73.98 2.33
CA TYR A 395 -29.80 -75.07 2.79
C TYR A 395 -28.33 -74.64 2.93
N PHE A 396 -27.87 -73.78 2.02
CA PHE A 396 -26.52 -73.20 2.08
C PHE A 396 -26.33 -72.31 3.33
N GLN A 397 -27.32 -71.48 3.66
CA GLN A 397 -27.31 -70.67 4.89
C GLN A 397 -27.32 -71.53 6.17
N ASN A 398 -27.99 -72.67 6.12
CA ASN A 398 -28.02 -73.65 7.21
C ASN A 398 -26.79 -74.60 7.22
N SER A 399 -25.73 -74.28 6.46
CA SER A 399 -24.49 -75.07 6.35
C SER A 399 -24.68 -76.51 5.87
N ASN A 400 -25.82 -76.83 5.26
CA ASN A 400 -26.09 -78.13 4.66
C ASN A 400 -25.70 -78.10 3.17
N TYR A 401 -24.39 -78.20 2.92
CA TYR A 401 -23.81 -78.02 1.60
C TYR A 401 -24.17 -79.14 0.61
N GLU A 402 -24.41 -80.37 1.09
CA GLU A 402 -24.82 -81.49 0.23
C GLU A 402 -26.21 -81.24 -0.36
N LYS A 403 -27.20 -80.92 0.49
CA LYS A 403 -28.56 -80.61 0.01
C LYS A 403 -28.61 -79.34 -0.84
N ALA A 404 -27.82 -78.32 -0.49
CA ALA A 404 -27.70 -77.11 -1.30
C ALA A 404 -27.11 -77.40 -2.69
N ARG A 405 -26.14 -78.32 -2.79
CA ARG A 405 -25.57 -78.76 -4.07
C ARG A 405 -26.63 -79.46 -4.92
N ASP A 406 -27.42 -80.33 -4.33
CA ASP A 406 -28.43 -81.11 -5.05
C ASP A 406 -29.54 -80.19 -5.62
N GLU A 407 -30.07 -79.26 -4.81
CA GLU A 407 -31.06 -78.28 -5.25
C GLU A 407 -30.53 -77.35 -6.36
N TRP A 408 -29.28 -76.88 -6.24
CA TRP A 408 -28.67 -76.04 -7.29
C TRP A 408 -28.28 -76.83 -8.55
N THR A 409 -28.07 -78.14 -8.44
CA THR A 409 -27.88 -79.02 -9.60
C THR A 409 -29.19 -79.18 -10.36
N ILE A 410 -30.31 -79.38 -9.65
CA ILE A 410 -31.65 -79.42 -10.25
C ILE A 410 -31.99 -78.08 -10.91
N ALA A 411 -31.72 -76.96 -10.24
CA ALA A 411 -31.93 -75.62 -10.81
C ALA A 411 -31.17 -75.44 -12.14
N ARG A 412 -29.95 -75.95 -12.23
CA ARG A 412 -29.13 -75.87 -13.46
C ARG A 412 -29.53 -76.88 -14.54
N GLN A 413 -30.09 -78.03 -14.17
CA GLN A 413 -30.66 -78.97 -15.12
C GLN A 413 -31.93 -78.43 -15.76
N LEU A 414 -32.76 -77.75 -14.98
CA LEU A 414 -33.98 -77.10 -15.45
C LEU A 414 -33.67 -75.88 -16.32
N ASP A 415 -32.71 -75.04 -15.92
CA ASP A 415 -32.21 -73.92 -16.72
C ASP A 415 -30.67 -73.91 -16.78
N PRO A 416 -30.06 -74.45 -17.86
CA PRO A 416 -28.62 -74.41 -18.07
C PRO A 416 -28.02 -73.00 -18.15
N GLY A 417 -28.86 -71.98 -18.39
CA GLY A 417 -28.48 -70.57 -18.45
C GLY A 417 -28.56 -69.81 -17.12
N ASN A 418 -29.01 -70.46 -16.03
CA ASN A 418 -29.09 -69.83 -14.71
C ASN A 418 -27.68 -69.62 -14.12
N ALA A 419 -27.16 -68.40 -14.29
CA ALA A 419 -25.84 -68.00 -13.83
C ALA A 419 -25.70 -68.07 -12.29
N ASP A 420 -26.78 -67.84 -11.56
CA ASP A 420 -26.77 -67.82 -10.09
C ASP A 420 -26.60 -69.22 -9.50
N ALA A 421 -27.33 -70.21 -10.03
CA ALA A 421 -27.15 -71.62 -9.66
C ALA A 421 -25.75 -72.14 -10.03
N GLY A 422 -25.20 -71.71 -11.18
CA GLY A 422 -23.84 -72.03 -11.60
C GLY A 422 -22.76 -71.45 -10.68
N ALA A 423 -22.94 -70.22 -10.21
CA ALA A 423 -22.04 -69.58 -9.25
C ALA A 423 -22.12 -70.23 -7.86
N GLY A 424 -23.34 -70.61 -7.42
CA GLY A 424 -23.56 -71.33 -6.17
C GLY A 424 -22.85 -72.68 -6.12
N LEU A 425 -22.96 -73.49 -7.19
CA LEU A 425 -22.29 -74.78 -7.30
C LEU A 425 -20.75 -74.65 -7.24
N LYS A 426 -20.17 -73.69 -7.96
CA LYS A 426 -18.72 -73.40 -7.89
C LYS A 426 -18.28 -73.03 -6.48
N ARG A 427 -19.11 -72.28 -5.74
CA ARG A 427 -18.80 -71.88 -4.37
C ARG A 427 -18.85 -73.05 -3.39
N ILE A 428 -19.81 -73.96 -3.54
CA ILE A 428 -19.85 -75.21 -2.75
C ILE A 428 -18.65 -76.09 -3.09
N GLU A 429 -18.31 -76.23 -4.38
CA GLU A 429 -17.16 -77.01 -4.82
C GLU A 429 -15.84 -76.47 -4.26
N GLN A 430 -15.66 -75.14 -4.18
CA GLN A 430 -14.52 -74.51 -3.51
C GLN A 430 -14.49 -74.75 -2.00
N ILE A 431 -15.64 -74.74 -1.33
CA ILE A 431 -15.73 -75.01 0.12
C ILE A 431 -15.41 -76.47 0.43
N LEU A 432 -15.87 -77.41 -0.41
CA LEU A 432 -15.63 -78.85 -0.23
C LEU A 432 -14.22 -79.28 -0.67
N SER A 433 -13.64 -78.66 -1.71
CA SER A 433 -12.27 -78.94 -2.18
C SER A 433 -11.18 -78.22 -1.38
N GLY A 434 -11.50 -77.11 -0.72
CA GLY A 434 -10.61 -76.41 0.21
C GLY A 434 -10.56 -77.02 1.63
N GLY A 435 -11.19 -78.18 1.83
CA GLY A 435 -11.24 -78.92 3.08
C GLY A 435 -10.37 -80.19 3.12
N GLN A 436 -9.43 -80.37 2.18
CA GLN A 436 -8.37 -81.38 2.23
C GLN A 436 -6.98 -80.75 2.37
#